data_AF-A0A1A6XN61-F1
#
_entry.id   AF-A0A1A6XN61-F1
#
_cell.length_a   1.000
_cell.length_b   1.000
_cell.length_c   1.000
_cell.angle_alpha   90.00
_cell.angle_beta   90.00
_cell.angle_gamma   90.00
#
_symmetry.space_group_name_H-M   'P 1'
#
loop_
_entity.id
_entity.type
_entity.pdbx_description
1 polymer ?
#
loop_
_entity_poly.entity_id
_entity_poly.type
_entity_poly.pdbx_seq_one_letter_code
_entity_poly.pdbx_strand_id
1 'polypeptide(L)'
;MNTSDFRSLHAQYDPDNAETERAPSLDPNAFVATLRRIGTGAAADGQPWPERHQLPGRCLQLADADCALAGLRVVAELMLAAERTRQNGAPQEYLGDRVMEGLKMACVALTAQVAERLQVRE
;
A
#
# COMPACT_ATOMS: atom_id res chain seq x y z
N MET A 1 -42.33 -27.54 -11.95
CA MET A 1 -41.47 -27.19 -10.80
C MET A 1 -40.55 -28.37 -10.50
N ASN A 2 -39.26 -28.24 -10.74
CA ASN A 2 -38.26 -29.15 -10.19
C ASN A 2 -37.11 -28.29 -9.68
N THR A 3 -36.92 -28.32 -8.36
CA THR A 3 -36.07 -27.42 -7.59
C THR A 3 -34.61 -27.82 -7.75
N SER A 4 -33.81 -26.90 -8.31
CA SER A 4 -32.36 -27.04 -8.40
C SER A 4 -31.75 -27.24 -7.02
N ASP A 5 -30.99 -28.34 -6.89
CA ASP A 5 -30.06 -28.62 -5.79
C ASP A 5 -28.95 -27.56 -5.77
N PHE A 6 -29.13 -26.51 -4.97
CA PHE A 6 -28.02 -25.70 -4.51
C PHE A 6 -27.49 -26.33 -3.22
N ARG A 7 -26.34 -27.02 -3.31
CA ARG A 7 -25.56 -27.40 -2.13
C ARG A 7 -25.25 -26.13 -1.33
N SER A 8 -25.85 -26.02 -0.15
CA SER A 8 -25.56 -24.96 0.80
C SER A 8 -24.08 -25.04 1.20
N LEU A 9 -23.30 -24.06 0.76
CA LEU A 9 -21.90 -23.83 1.11
C LEU A 9 -21.69 -23.46 2.60
N HIS A 10 -22.74 -23.48 3.41
CA HIS A 10 -22.68 -23.13 4.83
C HIS A 10 -22.56 -24.31 5.80
N ALA A 11 -22.54 -25.54 5.32
CA ALA A 11 -22.33 -26.70 6.18
C ALA A 11 -20.83 -27.06 6.26
N GLN A 12 -20.06 -26.27 7.03
CA GLN A 12 -18.83 -26.67 7.76
C GLN A 12 -18.12 -25.44 8.36
N TYR A 13 -18.84 -24.62 9.14
CA TYR A 13 -18.18 -23.79 10.14
C TYR A 13 -18.36 -24.50 11.49
N ASP A 14 -17.34 -25.25 11.88
CA ASP A 14 -17.26 -25.87 13.21
C ASP A 14 -16.60 -24.84 14.15
N PRO A 15 -17.37 -24.22 15.07
CA PRO A 15 -16.86 -23.18 15.95
C PRO A 15 -15.84 -23.71 16.97
N ASP A 16 -15.76 -25.02 17.18
CA ASP A 16 -14.79 -25.65 18.09
C ASP A 16 -13.41 -25.85 17.43
N ASN A 17 -13.31 -25.65 16.11
CA ASN A 17 -12.06 -25.74 15.35
C ASN A 17 -11.53 -24.37 14.89
N ALA A 18 -12.05 -23.28 15.46
CA ALA A 18 -11.35 -22.01 15.46
C ALA A 18 -10.12 -22.18 16.35
N GLU A 19 -9.03 -22.72 15.79
CA GLU A 19 -7.69 -22.45 16.29
C GLU A 19 -7.70 -20.97 16.65
N THR A 20 -7.61 -20.69 17.95
CA THR A 20 -7.51 -19.34 18.46
C THR A 20 -6.44 -18.69 17.61
N GLU A 21 -6.84 -17.81 16.68
CA GLU A 21 -5.93 -16.92 16.00
C GLU A 21 -5.23 -16.23 17.16
N ARG A 22 -4.03 -16.72 17.51
CA ARG A 22 -3.21 -16.10 18.55
C ARG A 22 -3.04 -14.71 18.01
N ALA A 23 -3.76 -13.75 18.60
CA ALA A 23 -3.54 -12.35 18.36
C ALA A 23 -2.02 -12.20 18.37
N PRO A 24 -1.40 -11.77 17.24
CA PRO A 24 0.04 -11.79 17.11
C PRO A 24 0.57 -11.08 18.34
N SER A 25 1.33 -11.80 19.18
CA SER A 25 1.85 -11.25 20.42
C SER A 25 2.59 -9.98 20.03
N LEU A 26 2.04 -8.82 20.38
CA LEU A 26 2.59 -7.54 19.98
C LEU A 26 3.98 -7.44 20.60
N ASP A 27 5.02 -7.62 19.78
CA ASP A 27 6.39 -7.44 20.22
C ASP A 27 6.51 -5.98 20.70
N PRO A 28 6.76 -5.73 22.00
CA PRO A 28 6.87 -4.37 22.52
C PRO A 28 8.00 -3.58 21.87
N ASN A 29 8.94 -4.25 21.18
CA ASN A 29 10.02 -3.62 20.43
C ASN A 29 9.74 -3.48 18.93
N ALA A 30 8.55 -3.85 18.43
CA ALA A 30 8.22 -3.84 17.00
C ALA A 30 8.42 -2.47 16.33
N PHE A 31 8.11 -1.39 17.06
CA PHE A 31 8.34 -0.03 16.56
C PHE A 31 9.84 0.28 16.40
N VAL A 32 10.65 -0.06 17.40
CA VAL A 32 12.11 0.12 17.34
C VAL A 32 12.73 -0.74 16.24
N ALA A 33 12.26 -1.97 16.07
CA ALA A 33 12.67 -2.85 14.97
C ALA A 33 12.31 -2.24 13.60
N THR A 34 11.11 -1.68 13.47
CA THR A 34 10.67 -0.97 12.26
C THR A 34 11.54 0.26 11.97
N LEU A 35 11.82 1.09 12.97
CA LEU A 35 12.72 2.25 12.81
C LEU A 35 14.11 1.84 12.32
N ARG A 36 14.67 0.76 12.87
CA ARG A 36 15.96 0.22 12.42
C ARG A 36 15.88 -0.24 10.97
N ARG A 37 14.81 -0.95 10.59
CA ARG A 37 14.58 -1.43 9.22
C ARG A 37 14.50 -0.28 8.22
N ILE A 38 13.75 0.78 8.56
CA ILE A 38 13.70 2.02 7.77
C ILE A 38 15.11 2.60 7.61
N GLY A 39 15.87 2.72 8.70
CA GLY A 39 17.24 3.23 8.68
C GLY A 39 18.23 2.39 7.85
N THR A 40 17.92 1.10 7.63
CA THR A 40 18.73 0.21 6.79
C THR A 40 18.27 0.14 5.32
N GLY A 41 17.26 0.91 4.92
CA GLY A 41 16.71 0.87 3.56
C GLY A 41 15.83 -0.35 3.31
N ALA A 42 14.93 -0.66 4.23
CA ALA A 42 13.87 -1.63 3.99
C ALA A 42 12.88 -1.13 2.91
N ALA A 43 12.33 -2.06 2.13
CA ALA A 43 11.27 -1.79 1.16
C ALA A 43 9.99 -1.26 1.84
N ALA A 44 9.03 -0.77 1.05
CA ALA A 44 7.79 -0.16 1.53
C ALA A 44 6.89 -1.15 2.29
N ASP A 45 7.00 -2.45 2.03
CA ASP A 45 6.36 -3.53 2.80
C ASP A 45 7.05 -3.79 4.16
N GLY A 46 8.09 -3.03 4.45
CA GLY A 46 8.97 -3.13 5.61
C GLY A 46 10.07 -4.19 5.44
N GLN A 47 10.00 -5.10 4.46
CA GLN A 47 10.96 -6.19 4.32
C GLN A 47 12.36 -5.69 3.96
N PRO A 48 13.43 -6.40 4.36
CA PRO A 48 14.78 -6.07 3.93
C PRO A 48 14.86 -5.98 2.40
N TRP A 49 15.66 -5.05 1.88
CA TRP A 49 15.85 -4.93 0.44
C TRP A 49 16.31 -6.27 -0.16
N PRO A 50 15.65 -6.79 -1.21
CA PRO A 50 15.89 -8.15 -1.69
C PRO A 50 17.29 -8.33 -2.31
N GLU A 51 17.88 -7.26 -2.82
CA GLU A 51 19.19 -7.31 -3.47
C GLU A 51 20.33 -7.30 -2.44
N ARG A 52 21.09 -8.39 -2.39
CA ARG A 52 22.11 -8.64 -1.35
C ARG A 52 23.45 -7.94 -1.54
N HIS A 53 23.69 -7.33 -2.70
CA HIS A 53 25.00 -6.77 -3.09
C HIS A 53 24.98 -5.25 -3.30
N GLN A 54 23.89 -4.58 -2.93
CA GLN A 54 23.81 -3.13 -3.04
C GLN A 54 24.60 -2.45 -1.91
N LEU A 55 25.22 -1.32 -2.22
CA LEU A 55 25.80 -0.45 -1.20
C LEU A 55 24.67 0.05 -0.27
N PRO A 56 24.91 0.22 1.05
CA PRO A 56 23.88 0.66 1.99
C PRO A 56 23.15 1.95 1.55
N GLY A 57 23.89 2.91 1.00
CA GLY A 57 23.29 4.15 0.46
C GLY A 57 22.38 3.91 -0.76
N ARG A 58 22.68 2.89 -1.57
CA ARG A 58 21.83 2.50 -2.70
C ARG A 58 20.57 1.77 -2.23
N CYS A 59 20.66 0.90 -1.22
CA CYS A 59 19.47 0.31 -0.59
C CYS A 59 18.52 1.38 -0.09
N LEU A 60 19.04 2.42 0.57
CA LEU A 60 18.20 3.52 1.07
C LEU A 60 17.52 4.31 -0.06
N GLN A 61 18.24 4.61 -1.15
CA GLN A 61 17.63 5.26 -2.32
C GLN A 61 16.52 4.41 -2.95
N LEU A 62 16.75 3.11 -3.08
CA LEU A 62 15.78 2.19 -3.66
C LEU A 62 14.55 2.01 -2.75
N ALA A 63 14.77 1.94 -1.43
CA ALA A 63 13.70 1.97 -0.43
C ALA A 63 12.86 3.24 -0.50
N ASP A 64 13.51 4.41 -0.61
CA ASP A 64 12.81 5.70 -0.80
C ASP A 64 11.99 5.69 -2.09
N ALA A 65 12.54 5.15 -3.19
CA ALA A 65 11.84 5.04 -4.46
C ALA A 65 10.61 4.13 -4.36
N ASP A 66 10.77 2.97 -3.72
CA ASP A 66 9.70 2.00 -3.50
C ASP A 66 8.58 2.59 -2.61
N CYS A 67 8.95 3.31 -1.55
CA CYS A 67 8.01 4.03 -0.70
C CYS A 67 7.25 5.12 -1.48
N ALA A 68 7.95 5.93 -2.28
CA ALA A 68 7.33 6.95 -3.11
C ALA A 68 6.39 6.35 -4.18
N LEU A 69 6.76 5.20 -4.76
CA LEU A 69 5.94 4.48 -5.72
C LEU A 69 4.67 3.91 -5.07
N ALA A 70 4.78 3.36 -3.86
CA ALA A 70 3.62 2.91 -3.08
C ALA A 70 2.65 4.06 -2.79
N GLY A 71 3.17 5.23 -2.39
CA GLY A 71 2.37 6.44 -2.21
C GLY A 71 1.73 6.93 -3.51
N LEU A 72 2.46 6.92 -4.62
CA LEU A 72 1.98 7.34 -5.94
C LEU A 72 0.79 6.50 -6.38
N ARG A 73 0.85 5.18 -6.16
CA ARG A 73 -0.26 4.27 -6.45
C ARG A 73 -1.52 4.66 -5.70
N VAL A 74 -1.42 4.92 -4.39
CA VAL A 74 -2.57 5.32 -3.57
C VAL A 74 -3.15 6.64 -4.05
N VAL A 75 -2.32 7.63 -4.38
CA VAL A 75 -2.78 8.92 -4.94
C VAL A 75 -3.53 8.71 -6.26
N ALA A 76 -3.02 7.84 -7.15
CA ALA A 76 -3.71 7.50 -8.40
C ALA A 76 -5.06 6.82 -8.17
N GLU A 77 -5.14 5.89 -7.20
CA GLU A 77 -6.38 5.23 -6.81
C GLU A 77 -7.41 6.23 -6.26
N LEU A 78 -6.98 7.21 -5.44
CA LEU A 78 -7.84 8.29 -4.94
C LEU A 78 -8.39 9.17 -6.07
N MET A 79 -7.54 9.56 -7.03
CA MET A 79 -7.99 10.33 -8.20
C MET A 79 -8.98 9.54 -9.06
N LEU A 80 -8.77 8.24 -9.24
CA LEU A 80 -9.70 7.37 -9.97
C LEU A 80 -11.04 7.23 -9.24
N ALA A 81 -11.02 7.07 -7.92
CA ALA A 81 -12.23 7.04 -7.10
C ALA A 81 -12.99 8.36 -7.21
N ALA A 82 -12.29 9.50 -7.10
CA ALA A 82 -12.89 10.82 -7.23
C ALA A 82 -13.54 11.02 -8.61
N GLU A 83 -12.91 10.56 -9.69
CA GLU A 83 -13.48 10.65 -11.03
C GLU A 83 -14.73 9.77 -11.19
N ARG A 84 -14.73 8.55 -10.65
CA ARG A 84 -15.91 7.68 -10.66
C ARG A 84 -17.07 8.30 -9.88
N THR A 85 -16.79 8.92 -8.73
CA THR A 85 -17.79 9.65 -7.94
C THR A 85 -18.29 10.89 -8.67
N ARG A 86 -17.41 11.64 -9.35
CA ARG A 86 -17.81 12.79 -10.16
C ARG A 86 -18.75 12.41 -11.32
N GLN A 87 -18.56 11.22 -11.90
CA GLN A 87 -19.36 10.71 -13.01
C GLN A 87 -20.69 10.10 -12.58
N ASN A 88 -20.71 9.38 -11.45
CA ASN A 88 -21.84 8.49 -11.08
C ASN A 88 -22.46 8.77 -9.71
N GLY A 89 -21.78 9.55 -8.85
CA GLY A 89 -22.20 9.84 -7.48
C GLY A 89 -22.98 11.14 -7.34
N ALA A 90 -23.45 11.40 -6.13
CA ALA A 90 -24.06 12.69 -5.81
C ALA A 90 -22.99 13.80 -5.81
N PRO A 91 -23.31 15.04 -6.22
CA PRO A 91 -22.33 16.14 -6.28
C PRO A 91 -21.58 16.40 -4.96
N GLN A 92 -22.21 16.09 -3.82
CA GLN A 92 -21.64 16.26 -2.48
C GLN A 92 -20.59 15.20 -2.12
N GLU A 93 -20.54 14.09 -2.86
CA GLU A 93 -19.58 13.00 -2.64
C GLU A 93 -18.25 13.25 -3.38
N TYR A 94 -18.23 14.17 -4.35
CA TYR A 94 -17.01 14.54 -5.05
C TYR A 94 -16.09 15.38 -4.15
N LEU A 95 -14.79 15.05 -4.18
CA LEU A 95 -13.76 15.68 -3.34
C LEU A 95 -13.56 17.18 -3.61
N GLY A 96 -14.05 17.69 -4.74
CA GLY A 96 -13.90 19.08 -5.15
C GLY A 96 -12.58 19.36 -5.87
N ASP A 97 -12.57 20.46 -6.63
CA ASP A 97 -11.51 20.74 -7.60
C ASP A 97 -10.15 21.04 -6.96
N ARG A 98 -10.13 21.72 -5.81
CA ARG A 98 -8.88 22.04 -5.09
C ARG A 98 -8.22 20.80 -4.49
N VAL A 99 -9.01 19.84 -4.00
CA VAL A 99 -8.46 18.57 -3.51
C VAL A 99 -7.90 17.77 -4.68
N MET A 100 -8.62 17.72 -5.82
CA MET A 100 -8.11 17.07 -7.03
C MET A 100 -6.84 17.71 -7.59
N GLU A 101 -6.72 19.03 -7.54
CA GLU A 101 -5.48 19.75 -7.90
C GLU A 101 -4.32 19.34 -6.98
N GLY A 102 -4.56 19.30 -5.66
CA GLY A 102 -3.59 18.81 -4.68
C GLY A 102 -3.12 17.38 -4.94
N LEU A 103 -4.03 16.47 -5.26
CA LEU A 103 -3.70 15.08 -5.61
C LEU A 103 -2.88 14.98 -6.89
N LYS A 104 -3.17 15.81 -7.90
CA LYS A 104 -2.36 15.88 -9.13
C LYS A 104 -0.96 16.41 -8.86
N MET A 105 -0.82 17.43 -8.02
CA MET A 105 0.50 17.93 -7.59
C MET A 105 1.29 16.86 -6.82
N ALA A 106 0.64 16.13 -5.91
CA ALA A 106 1.26 15.02 -5.20
C ALA A 106 1.74 13.92 -6.17
N CYS A 107 0.94 13.58 -7.18
CA CYS A 107 1.32 12.64 -8.23
C CYS A 107 2.60 13.09 -8.97
N VAL A 108 2.67 14.37 -9.37
CA VAL A 108 3.87 14.93 -10.03
C VAL A 108 5.08 14.87 -9.11
N ALA A 109 4.94 15.27 -7.84
CA ALA A 109 6.03 15.28 -6.88
C ALA A 109 6.58 13.87 -6.59
N LEU A 110 5.70 12.89 -6.35
CA LEU A 110 6.10 11.50 -6.09
C LEU A 110 6.75 10.88 -7.34
N THR A 111 6.24 11.18 -8.53
CA THR A 111 6.87 10.71 -9.79
C THR A 111 8.29 11.27 -9.94
N ALA A 112 8.49 12.56 -9.64
CA ALA A 112 9.81 13.18 -9.68
C ALA A 112 10.78 12.55 -8.67
N GLN A 113 10.30 12.28 -7.44
CA GLN A 113 11.08 11.63 -6.40
C GLN A 113 11.51 10.20 -6.81
N VAL A 114 10.59 9.40 -7.35
CA VAL A 114 10.89 8.06 -7.87
C VAL A 114 11.97 8.14 -8.96
N ALA A 115 11.81 9.06 -9.92
CA ALA A 115 12.77 9.24 -11.00
C ALA A 115 14.17 9.62 -10.49
N GLU A 116 14.26 10.56 -9.55
CA GLU A 116 15.53 11.00 -8.94
C GLU A 116 16.23 9.83 -8.23
N ARG A 117 15.49 9.03 -7.45
CA ARG A 117 16.05 7.93 -6.67
C ARG A 117 16.49 6.74 -7.52
N LEU A 118 15.83 6.49 -8.66
CA LEU A 118 16.18 5.39 -9.55
C LEU A 118 17.39 5.70 -10.44
N GLN A 119 17.69 6.97 -10.73
CA GLN A 119 18.86 7.36 -11.52
C GLN A 119 20.16 6.81 -10.93
N VAL A 120 20.94 6.12 -11.77
CA VAL A 120 22.30 5.74 -11.46
C VAL A 120 23.17 6.95 -11.78
N ARG A 121 23.82 7.54 -10.78
CA ARG A 121 24.85 8.54 -11.01
C ARG A 121 26.13 7.80 -11.43
N GLU A 122 26.52 7.98 -12.70
CA GLU A 122 27.82 7.57 -13.22
C GLU A 122 28.98 8.39 -12.61
#